data_AF-A0A9X3N2Y6-F1
#
_entry.id   AF-A0A9X3N2Y6-F1
#
_cell.length_a   1.000
_cell.length_b   1.000
_cell.length_c   1.000
_cell.angle_alpha   90.00
_cell.angle_beta   90.00
_cell.angle_gamma   90.00
#
_symmetry.space_group_name_H-M   'P 1'
#
loop_
_entity.id
_entity.type
_entity.pdbx_description
1 polymer ?
#
loop_
_entity_poly.entity_id
_entity_poly.type
_entity_poly.pdbx_seq_one_letter_code
_entity_poly.pdbx_strand_id
1 'polypeptide(L)'
;MRRLLLLPILAACAAVGLTGCGKEANALDPQLRARTFTFDASVAPKDREWILAAIDKVRPEARQLIDDVDGMVTISTFNQPNGAAVGTTLQVGERQFAVRFNLGYLDGERKSDRDVTVAHELGHVVDFALMPSDLRNQLAAQLPTSGACFTADSGDCTAPEERFADTFAKWALRGAVSAYGAGYGTLAPASLESWGAPLASLAIAVEVASR
;
A
#
# COMPACT_ATOMS: atom_id res chain seq x y z
N MET A 1 -48.94 6.80 -19.74
CA MET A 1 -47.54 7.26 -19.78
C MET A 1 -47.07 7.56 -18.35
N ARG A 2 -46.45 6.60 -17.66
CA ARG A 2 -45.88 6.77 -16.32
C ARG A 2 -44.38 7.08 -16.47
N ARG A 3 -43.95 8.28 -16.07
CA ARG A 3 -42.54 8.64 -15.94
C ARG A 3 -42.02 8.06 -14.62
N LEU A 4 -41.09 7.10 -14.70
CA LEU A 4 -40.26 6.70 -13.57
C LEU A 4 -39.23 7.82 -13.34
N LEU A 5 -39.25 8.44 -12.16
CA LEU A 5 -38.17 9.27 -11.65
C LEU A 5 -37.10 8.34 -11.06
N LEU A 6 -35.94 8.25 -11.74
CA LEU A 6 -34.73 7.71 -11.14
C LEU A 6 -34.20 8.73 -10.13
N LEU A 7 -34.19 8.38 -8.84
CA LEU A 7 -33.37 9.06 -7.85
C LEU A 7 -31.90 8.65 -8.04
N PRO A 8 -30.94 9.59 -8.10
CA PRO A 8 -29.53 9.25 -7.99
C PRO A 8 -29.24 8.80 -6.55
N ILE A 9 -28.70 7.59 -6.42
CA ILE A 9 -28.10 7.10 -5.18
C ILE A 9 -26.82 7.91 -4.96
N LEU A 10 -26.88 8.90 -4.07
CA LEU A 10 -25.69 9.53 -3.52
C LEU A 10 -24.91 8.46 -2.73
N ALA A 11 -23.76 8.05 -3.23
CA ALA A 11 -22.77 7.33 -2.45
C ALA A 11 -22.16 8.32 -1.44
N ALA A 12 -22.58 8.19 -0.17
CA ALA A 12 -21.97 8.91 0.94
C ALA A 12 -20.54 8.39 1.13
N CYS A 13 -19.55 9.14 0.66
CA CYS A 13 -18.17 9.00 1.12
C CYS A 13 -18.14 9.40 2.60
N ALA A 14 -18.02 8.42 3.49
CA ALA A 14 -17.58 8.67 4.85
C ALA A 14 -16.09 9.06 4.80
N ALA A 15 -15.83 10.33 4.54
CA ALA A 15 -14.54 10.95 4.78
C ALA A 15 -14.32 11.00 6.30
N VAL A 16 -13.69 9.96 6.85
CA VAL A 16 -13.12 10.02 8.19
C VAL A 16 -11.91 10.94 8.09
N GLY A 17 -12.01 12.12 8.70
CA GLY A 17 -10.96 13.12 8.71
C GLY A 17 -9.69 12.58 9.37
N LEU A 18 -8.67 12.29 8.57
CA LEU A 18 -7.30 12.13 9.03
C LEU A 18 -6.65 13.52 9.12
N THR A 19 -7.05 14.31 10.12
CA THR A 19 -6.24 15.46 10.57
C THR A 19 -5.07 14.93 11.38
N GLY A 20 -4.04 14.44 10.69
CA GLY A 20 -2.75 14.10 11.26
C GLY A 20 -1.69 15.11 10.82
N CYS A 21 -1.58 16.22 11.54
CA CYS A 21 -0.38 17.07 11.51
C CYS A 21 0.83 16.18 11.82
N GLY A 22 1.92 16.34 11.06
CA GLY A 22 3.09 15.46 11.02
C GLY A 22 3.49 14.93 12.40
N LYS A 23 3.42 13.61 12.58
CA LYS A 23 4.06 12.95 13.70
C LYS A 23 5.57 13.14 13.54
N GLU A 24 6.24 13.59 14.60
CA GLU A 24 7.69 13.43 14.74
C GLU A 24 8.06 11.97 14.45
N ALA A 25 9.25 11.74 13.87
CA ALA A 25 9.72 10.42 13.48
C ALA A 25 9.42 9.40 14.59
N ASN A 26 8.47 8.49 14.34
CA ASN A 26 8.07 7.53 15.36
C ASN A 26 9.28 6.64 15.62
N ALA A 27 9.93 6.79 16.78
CA ALA A 27 10.84 5.78 17.26
C ALA A 27 10.06 4.46 17.31
N LEU A 28 10.43 3.51 16.45
CA LEU A 28 9.79 2.21 16.42
C LEU A 28 10.13 1.48 17.72
N ASP A 29 9.10 0.95 18.36
CA ASP A 29 9.30 0.05 19.50
C ASP A 29 10.00 -1.22 18.98
N PRO A 30 11.21 -1.56 19.47
CA PRO A 30 11.93 -2.77 19.05
C PRO A 30 11.11 -4.05 19.26
N GLN A 31 10.19 -4.05 20.23
CA GLN A 31 9.29 -5.20 20.47
C GLN A 31 8.24 -5.38 19.37
N LEU A 32 7.86 -4.32 18.67
CA LEU A 32 6.97 -4.41 17.51
C LEU A 32 7.72 -4.93 16.29
N ARG A 33 8.96 -4.48 16.06
CA ARG A 33 9.82 -4.97 14.97
C ARG A 33 10.19 -6.46 15.11
N ALA A 34 10.29 -6.98 16.33
CA ALA A 34 10.64 -8.39 16.55
C ALA A 34 9.46 -9.36 16.29
N ARG A 35 8.27 -8.86 15.99
CA ARG A 35 7.08 -9.68 15.76
C ARG A 35 6.91 -9.87 14.26
N THR A 36 6.88 -11.11 13.78
CA THR A 36 6.49 -11.37 12.39
C THR A 36 5.02 -10.99 12.15
N PHE A 37 4.63 -10.86 10.88
CA PHE A 37 3.21 -10.77 10.48
C PHE A 37 2.30 -11.71 11.27
N THR A 38 1.15 -11.19 11.71
CA THR A 38 0.05 -12.02 12.20
C THR A 38 -0.84 -12.39 11.02
N PHE A 39 -1.06 -13.68 10.78
CA PHE A 39 -2.06 -14.13 9.80
C PHE A 39 -3.35 -14.49 10.53
N ASP A 40 -4.47 -13.96 10.04
CA ASP A 40 -5.79 -14.39 10.50
C ASP A 40 -5.96 -15.90 10.30
N ALA A 41 -6.62 -16.56 11.26
CA ALA A 41 -6.78 -18.02 11.25
C ALA A 41 -7.53 -18.56 10.01
N SER A 42 -8.28 -17.69 9.33
CA SER A 42 -9.00 -18.03 8.09
C SER A 42 -8.12 -18.02 6.83
N VAL A 43 -6.87 -17.51 6.90
CA VAL A 43 -5.98 -17.51 5.73
C VAL A 43 -5.50 -18.93 5.44
N ALA A 44 -5.84 -19.44 4.25
CA ALA A 44 -5.43 -20.77 3.85
C ALA A 44 -3.89 -20.86 3.72
N PRO A 45 -3.26 -22.03 3.99
CA PRO A 45 -1.81 -22.19 3.90
C PRO A 45 -1.23 -21.82 2.53
N LYS A 46 -1.93 -22.18 1.43
CA LYS A 46 -1.54 -21.81 0.06
C LYS A 46 -1.50 -20.29 -0.14
N ASP A 47 -2.36 -19.57 0.56
CA ASP A 47 -2.51 -18.12 0.39
C ASP A 47 -1.43 -17.39 1.17
N ARG A 48 -1.16 -17.86 2.38
CA ARG A 48 0.01 -17.45 3.15
C ARG A 48 1.31 -17.64 2.36
N GLU A 49 1.47 -18.78 1.69
CA GLU A 49 2.68 -19.10 0.92
C GLU A 49 2.92 -18.08 -0.21
N TRP A 50 1.92 -17.78 -1.04
CA TRP A 50 2.14 -16.84 -2.14
C TRP A 50 2.31 -15.39 -1.65
N ILE A 51 1.65 -15.02 -0.54
CA ILE A 51 1.84 -13.69 0.08
C ILE A 51 3.28 -13.54 0.56
N LEU A 52 3.82 -14.53 1.28
CA LEU A 52 5.21 -14.51 1.72
C LEU A 52 6.18 -14.54 0.54
N ALA A 53 5.90 -15.34 -0.49
CA ALA A 53 6.70 -15.37 -1.71
C ALA A 53 6.68 -14.03 -2.47
N ALA A 54 5.58 -13.27 -2.43
CA ALA A 54 5.53 -11.92 -2.98
C ALA A 54 6.43 -10.96 -2.20
N ILE A 55 6.44 -11.06 -0.87
CA ILE A 55 7.32 -10.27 0.01
C ILE A 55 8.79 -10.65 -0.22
N ASP A 56 9.12 -11.91 -0.49
CA ASP A 56 10.49 -12.35 -0.79
C ASP A 56 11.04 -11.79 -2.11
N LYS A 57 10.19 -11.34 -3.04
CA LYS A 57 10.60 -10.78 -4.34
C LYS A 57 11.01 -9.32 -4.29
N VAL A 58 10.54 -8.58 -3.29
CA VAL A 58 10.86 -7.16 -3.16
C VAL A 58 12.38 -6.98 -2.97
N ARG A 59 12.89 -5.83 -3.35
CA ARG A 59 14.31 -5.51 -3.15
C ARG A 59 14.70 -5.45 -1.67
N PRO A 60 15.98 -5.68 -1.32
CA PRO A 60 16.40 -5.76 0.09
C PRO A 60 16.00 -4.54 0.93
N GLU A 61 16.09 -3.33 0.37
CA GLU A 61 15.77 -2.11 1.09
C GLU A 61 14.27 -2.00 1.39
N ALA A 62 13.42 -2.40 0.43
CA ALA A 62 11.97 -2.48 0.65
C ALA A 62 11.62 -3.59 1.64
N ARG A 63 12.35 -4.72 1.59
CA ARG A 63 12.15 -5.83 2.50
C ARG A 63 12.45 -5.40 3.94
N GLN A 64 13.55 -4.67 4.15
CA GLN A 64 13.89 -4.14 5.46
C GLN A 64 12.79 -3.23 6.03
N LEU A 65 12.25 -2.30 5.22
CA LEU A 65 11.14 -1.44 5.65
C LEU A 65 9.88 -2.22 6.00
N ILE A 66 9.60 -3.31 5.26
CA ILE A 66 8.48 -4.20 5.53
C ILE A 66 8.70 -4.96 6.83
N ASP A 67 9.89 -5.51 7.05
CA ASP A 67 10.26 -6.21 8.29
C ASP A 67 10.28 -5.26 9.50
N ASP A 68 10.46 -3.95 9.29
CA ASP A 68 10.36 -2.95 10.36
C ASP A 68 8.92 -2.69 10.83
N VAL A 69 7.91 -3.07 10.03
CA VAL A 69 6.48 -2.83 10.32
C VAL A 69 5.64 -4.11 10.41
N ASP A 70 6.18 -5.28 10.09
CA ASP A 70 5.42 -6.53 9.95
C ASP A 70 4.68 -6.94 11.24
N GLY A 71 5.25 -6.67 12.40
CA GLY A 71 4.65 -6.93 13.70
C GLY A 71 3.45 -6.04 14.06
N MET A 72 3.19 -5.02 13.25
CA MET A 72 2.00 -4.16 13.34
C MET A 72 0.86 -4.67 12.44
N VAL A 73 1.11 -5.68 11.61
CA VAL A 73 0.22 -6.07 10.51
C VAL A 73 -0.47 -7.40 10.80
N THR A 74 -1.79 -7.38 10.72
CA THR A 74 -2.62 -8.58 10.60
C THR A 74 -3.05 -8.76 9.14
N ILE A 75 -2.63 -9.86 8.52
CA ILE A 75 -2.99 -10.23 7.15
C ILE A 75 -4.22 -11.14 7.18
N SER A 76 -5.21 -10.81 6.34
CA SER A 76 -6.37 -11.66 6.09
C SER A 76 -6.68 -11.76 4.59
N THR A 77 -7.55 -12.68 4.23
CA THR A 77 -8.05 -12.85 2.87
C THR A 77 -9.57 -12.79 2.86
N PHE A 78 -10.15 -12.32 1.77
CA PHE A 78 -11.60 -12.38 1.55
C PHE A 78 -11.90 -12.74 0.11
N ASN A 79 -13.13 -13.16 -0.18
CA ASN A 79 -13.53 -13.54 -1.53
C ASN A 79 -14.78 -12.76 -1.94
N GLN A 80 -14.58 -11.68 -2.69
CA GLN A 80 -15.63 -10.85 -3.25
C GLN A 80 -15.34 -10.61 -4.74
N PRO A 81 -15.74 -11.54 -5.62
CA PRO A 81 -15.62 -11.31 -7.05
C PRO A 81 -16.45 -10.07 -7.41
N ASN A 82 -15.87 -9.14 -8.19
CA ASN A 82 -16.45 -7.83 -8.49
C ASN A 82 -16.50 -6.84 -7.30
N GLY A 83 -15.76 -7.11 -6.22
CA GLY A 83 -15.56 -6.16 -5.14
C GLY A 83 -14.83 -4.90 -5.62
N ALA A 84 -14.94 -3.82 -4.85
CA ALA A 84 -14.36 -2.52 -5.20
C ALA A 84 -12.81 -2.49 -5.16
N ALA A 85 -12.17 -3.47 -4.51
CA ALA A 85 -10.73 -3.48 -4.30
C ALA A 85 -10.10 -4.87 -4.48
N VAL A 86 -8.84 -4.88 -4.93
CA VAL A 86 -8.01 -6.10 -5.05
C VAL A 86 -7.25 -6.39 -3.75
N GLY A 87 -6.80 -5.33 -3.07
CA GLY A 87 -6.28 -5.34 -1.71
C GLY A 87 -6.82 -4.13 -0.94
N THR A 88 -6.70 -4.17 0.39
CA THR A 88 -6.99 -3.01 1.24
C THR A 88 -6.07 -3.01 2.45
N THR A 89 -5.56 -1.84 2.81
CA THR A 89 -4.92 -1.57 4.10
C THR A 89 -5.78 -0.63 4.93
N LEU A 90 -6.04 -1.01 6.19
CA LEU A 90 -6.76 -0.17 7.15
C LEU A 90 -5.97 -0.07 8.45
N GLN A 91 -5.79 1.15 8.96
CA GLN A 91 -5.32 1.36 10.32
C GLN A 91 -6.45 1.10 11.31
N VAL A 92 -6.32 0.05 12.12
CA VAL A 92 -7.35 -0.41 13.08
C VAL A 92 -7.04 -0.05 14.53
N GLY A 93 -5.84 0.47 14.78
CA GLY A 93 -5.40 1.01 16.07
C GLY A 93 -4.20 1.93 15.88
N GLU A 94 -3.68 2.51 16.96
CA GLU A 94 -2.61 3.52 16.85
C GLU A 94 -1.38 3.03 16.07
N ARG A 95 -1.04 1.75 16.23
CA ARG A 95 0.09 1.07 15.57
C ARG A 95 -0.30 -0.32 15.06
N GLN A 96 -1.55 -0.48 14.61
CA GLN A 96 -2.09 -1.75 14.15
C GLN A 96 -2.77 -1.57 12.81
N PHE A 97 -2.44 -2.45 11.87
CA PHE A 97 -2.91 -2.41 10.50
C PHE A 97 -3.54 -3.75 10.12
N ALA A 98 -4.69 -3.69 9.45
CA ALA A 98 -5.32 -4.83 8.81
C ALA A 98 -5.06 -4.75 7.30
N VAL A 99 -4.33 -5.72 6.77
CA VAL A 99 -4.08 -5.88 5.33
C VAL A 99 -4.93 -7.04 4.83
N ARG A 100 -5.71 -6.82 3.78
CA ARG A 100 -6.69 -7.79 3.29
C ARG A 100 -6.56 -7.98 1.79
N PHE A 101 -6.51 -9.22 1.34
CA PHE A 101 -6.39 -9.56 -0.09
C PHE A 101 -7.66 -10.23 -0.63
N ASN A 102 -8.15 -9.74 -1.77
CA ASN A 102 -9.35 -10.26 -2.41
C ASN A 102 -9.02 -11.43 -3.35
N LEU A 103 -9.24 -12.65 -2.87
CA LEU A 103 -9.00 -13.89 -3.63
C LEU A 103 -9.93 -14.01 -4.85
N GLY A 104 -11.09 -13.34 -4.86
CA GLY A 104 -11.97 -13.32 -6.03
C GLY A 104 -11.28 -12.75 -7.28
N TYR A 105 -10.30 -11.87 -7.10
CA TYR A 105 -9.42 -11.39 -8.17
C TYR A 105 -8.10 -12.16 -8.24
N LEU A 106 -7.46 -12.36 -7.09
CA LEU A 106 -6.08 -12.83 -7.01
C LEU A 106 -5.92 -14.36 -7.21
N ASP A 107 -7.00 -15.13 -7.15
CA ASP A 107 -7.02 -16.54 -7.61
C ASP A 107 -7.56 -16.66 -9.05
N GLY A 108 -8.13 -15.59 -9.61
CA GLY A 108 -8.75 -15.55 -10.92
C GLY A 108 -7.95 -14.76 -11.96
N GLU A 109 -8.64 -13.91 -12.72
CA GLU A 109 -8.09 -13.14 -13.86
C GLU A 109 -6.90 -12.25 -13.49
N ARG A 110 -6.78 -11.84 -12.22
CA ARG A 110 -5.73 -10.93 -11.75
C ARG A 110 -4.65 -11.63 -10.95
N LYS A 111 -4.50 -12.95 -11.10
CA LYS A 111 -3.50 -13.74 -10.37
C LYS A 111 -2.06 -13.23 -10.56
N SER A 112 -1.73 -12.67 -11.71
CA SER A 112 -0.40 -12.08 -11.95
C SER A 112 -0.15 -10.79 -11.18
N ASP A 113 -1.18 -10.14 -10.64
CA ASP A 113 -1.05 -8.88 -9.88
C ASP A 113 -0.67 -9.11 -8.42
N ARG A 114 -0.65 -10.36 -7.94
CA ARG A 114 -0.39 -10.72 -6.53
C ARG A 114 0.82 -10.00 -5.94
N ASP A 115 1.94 -10.01 -6.64
CA ASP A 115 3.19 -9.41 -6.14
C ASP A 115 3.03 -7.89 -5.97
N VAL A 116 2.47 -7.23 -6.99
CA VAL A 116 2.25 -5.77 -7.00
C VAL A 116 1.23 -5.38 -5.94
N THR A 117 0.12 -6.11 -5.79
CA THR A 117 -0.88 -5.84 -4.76
C THR A 117 -0.29 -5.98 -3.37
N VAL A 118 0.48 -7.04 -3.09
CA VAL A 118 1.13 -7.20 -1.77
C VAL A 118 2.09 -6.05 -1.48
N ALA A 119 2.94 -5.68 -2.45
CA ALA A 119 3.86 -4.57 -2.27
C ALA A 119 3.14 -3.22 -2.09
N HIS A 120 2.04 -3.00 -2.81
CA HIS A 120 1.19 -1.80 -2.69
C HIS A 120 0.59 -1.69 -1.30
N GLU A 121 -0.11 -2.74 -0.83
CA GLU A 121 -0.78 -2.70 0.47
C GLU A 121 0.20 -2.53 1.62
N LEU A 122 1.38 -3.17 1.55
CA LEU A 122 2.44 -2.98 2.53
C LEU A 122 3.12 -1.60 2.41
N GLY A 123 3.13 -1.02 1.20
CA GLY A 123 3.53 0.37 0.98
C GLY A 123 2.70 1.33 1.82
N HIS A 124 1.38 1.15 1.92
CA HIS A 124 0.56 1.95 2.84
C HIS A 124 1.01 1.82 4.30
N VAL A 125 1.30 0.59 4.75
CA VAL A 125 1.77 0.38 6.14
C VAL A 125 3.08 1.13 6.39
N VAL A 126 4.05 1.01 5.48
CA VAL A 126 5.32 1.75 5.54
C VAL A 126 5.08 3.25 5.57
N ASP A 127 4.18 3.77 4.73
CA ASP A 127 3.86 5.20 4.69
C ASP A 127 3.28 5.69 6.02
N PHE A 128 2.28 5.00 6.56
CA PHE A 128 1.60 5.43 7.77
C PHE A 128 2.42 5.20 9.05
N ALA A 129 3.22 4.13 9.10
CA ALA A 129 3.98 3.78 10.29
C ALA A 129 5.31 4.54 10.37
N LEU A 130 6.03 4.65 9.25
CA LEU A 130 7.44 5.07 9.24
C LEU A 130 7.66 6.48 8.71
N MET A 131 6.86 6.94 7.75
CA MET A 131 7.20 8.11 6.93
C MET A 131 7.02 9.43 7.68
N PRO A 132 8.09 10.21 7.92
CA PRO A 132 7.93 11.59 8.36
C PRO A 132 7.27 12.42 7.24
N SER A 133 6.50 13.45 7.62
CA SER A 133 5.77 14.29 6.65
C SER A 133 6.69 14.93 5.60
N ASP A 134 7.89 15.36 5.98
CA ASP A 134 8.81 16.03 5.08
C ASP A 134 9.36 15.06 4.02
N LEU A 135 9.65 13.81 4.42
CA LEU A 135 10.07 12.76 3.50
C LEU A 135 8.94 12.38 2.54
N ARG A 136 7.70 12.26 3.05
CA ARG A 136 6.51 12.01 2.21
C ARG A 136 6.36 13.12 1.15
N ASN A 137 6.46 14.38 1.57
CA ASN A 137 6.36 15.53 0.67
C ASN A 137 7.49 15.56 -0.37
N GLN A 138 8.72 15.24 0.05
CA GLN A 138 9.87 15.13 -0.85
C GLN A 138 9.67 14.03 -1.92
N LEU A 139 9.14 12.87 -1.53
CA LEU A 139 8.87 11.77 -2.47
C LEU A 139 7.71 12.09 -3.41
N ALA A 140 6.66 12.73 -2.90
CA ALA A 140 5.52 13.17 -3.71
C ALA A 140 5.92 14.21 -4.76
N ALA A 141 6.79 15.16 -4.41
CA ALA A 141 7.27 16.20 -5.33
C ALA A 141 8.08 15.66 -6.52
N GLN A 142 8.58 14.42 -6.44
CA GLN A 142 9.32 13.77 -7.52
C GLN A 142 8.42 13.02 -8.52
N LEU A 143 7.13 12.83 -8.18
CA LEU A 143 6.20 12.14 -9.07
C LEU A 143 5.73 13.09 -10.18
N PRO A 144 5.89 12.70 -11.46
CA PRO A 144 5.40 13.52 -12.56
C PRO A 144 3.88 13.62 -12.52
N THR A 145 3.37 14.69 -13.11
CA THR A 145 1.95 14.90 -13.38
C THR A 145 1.66 14.54 -14.83
N SER A 146 0.52 13.90 -15.07
CA SER A 146 0.01 13.65 -16.42
C SER A 146 -0.75 14.86 -16.98
N GLY A 147 -1.10 15.82 -16.12
CA GLY A 147 -1.97 16.95 -16.41
C GLY A 147 -3.46 16.58 -16.46
N ALA A 148 -3.82 15.33 -16.12
CA ALA A 148 -5.17 14.82 -16.24
C ALA A 148 -5.53 13.83 -15.12
N CYS A 149 -6.82 13.80 -14.79
CA CYS A 149 -7.41 12.71 -14.02
C CYS A 149 -8.06 11.74 -15.00
N PHE A 150 -7.73 10.44 -14.93
CA PHE A 150 -8.33 9.44 -15.81
C PHE A 150 -9.71 9.01 -15.30
N THR A 151 -9.89 9.00 -13.97
CA THR A 151 -11.16 8.86 -13.25
C THR A 151 -11.19 9.86 -12.09
N ALA A 152 -12.24 9.82 -11.26
CA ALA A 152 -12.32 10.64 -10.05
C ALA A 152 -11.21 10.34 -9.01
N ASP A 153 -10.59 9.15 -9.11
CA ASP A 153 -9.63 8.59 -8.15
C ASP A 153 -8.33 8.07 -8.80
N SER A 154 -8.15 8.22 -10.12
CA SER A 154 -6.95 7.76 -10.85
C SER A 154 -6.24 8.88 -11.64
N GLY A 155 -4.97 8.65 -11.98
CA GLY A 155 -4.11 9.65 -12.61
C GLY A 155 -3.72 10.75 -11.61
N ASP A 156 -3.81 12.02 -12.00
CA ASP A 156 -3.42 13.12 -11.11
C ASP A 156 -4.41 13.35 -9.95
N CYS A 157 -5.62 12.78 -10.02
CA CYS A 157 -6.63 12.84 -8.95
C CYS A 157 -6.44 11.76 -7.88
N THR A 158 -5.48 10.85 -8.04
CA THR A 158 -5.18 9.82 -7.05
C THR A 158 -4.73 10.44 -5.74
N ALA A 159 -5.26 9.92 -4.63
CA ALA A 159 -4.89 10.37 -3.30
C ALA A 159 -3.36 10.23 -3.07
N PRO A 160 -2.70 11.17 -2.36
CA PRO A 160 -1.26 11.13 -2.17
C PRO A 160 -0.72 9.79 -1.63
N GLU A 161 -1.42 9.18 -0.68
CA GLU A 161 -1.09 7.89 -0.08
C GLU A 161 -1.15 6.73 -1.10
N GLU A 162 -2.09 6.78 -2.04
CA GLU A 162 -2.20 5.80 -3.12
C GLU A 162 -1.11 5.98 -4.17
N ARG A 163 -0.75 7.24 -4.48
CA ARG A 163 0.39 7.54 -5.36
C ARG A 163 1.71 7.06 -4.77
N PHE A 164 1.87 7.21 -3.45
CA PHE A 164 3.01 6.64 -2.73
C PHE A 164 3.03 5.12 -2.84
N ALA A 165 1.95 4.44 -2.44
CA ALA A 165 1.90 2.98 -2.42
C ALA A 165 2.12 2.36 -3.81
N ASP A 166 1.53 2.94 -4.87
CA ASP A 166 1.71 2.48 -6.25
C ASP A 166 3.15 2.70 -6.74
N THR A 167 3.81 3.81 -6.34
CA THR A 167 5.22 4.05 -6.68
C THR A 167 6.16 3.19 -5.84
N PHE A 168 5.85 2.96 -4.58
CA PHE A 168 6.56 2.06 -3.69
C PHE A 168 6.56 0.65 -4.26
N ALA A 169 5.42 0.12 -4.69
CA ALA A 169 5.33 -1.18 -5.32
C ALA A 169 6.22 -1.30 -6.56
N LYS A 170 6.21 -0.28 -7.44
CA LYS A 170 7.10 -0.21 -8.61
C LYS A 170 8.57 -0.22 -8.20
N TRP A 171 8.96 0.62 -7.25
CA TRP A 171 10.35 0.66 -6.78
C TRP A 171 10.77 -0.67 -6.12
N ALA A 172 9.95 -1.20 -5.22
CA ALA A 172 10.18 -2.44 -4.49
C ALA A 172 10.36 -3.63 -5.44
N LEU A 173 9.61 -3.67 -6.52
CA LEU A 173 9.64 -4.72 -7.55
C LEU A 173 10.44 -4.33 -8.80
N ARG A 174 11.33 -3.33 -8.70
CA ARG A 174 12.30 -2.95 -9.75
C ARG A 174 11.64 -2.61 -11.09
N GLY A 175 10.53 -1.88 -11.04
CA GLY A 175 9.78 -1.40 -12.19
C GLY A 175 8.63 -2.31 -12.62
N ALA A 176 8.39 -3.42 -11.92
CA ALA A 176 7.21 -4.22 -12.19
C ALA A 176 5.93 -3.38 -11.95
N VAL A 177 5.00 -3.46 -12.90
CA VAL A 177 3.69 -2.84 -12.84
C VAL A 177 2.63 -3.92 -12.95
N SER A 178 1.43 -3.64 -12.43
CA SER A 178 0.32 -4.57 -12.60
C SER A 178 -0.03 -4.73 -14.09
N ALA A 179 -0.18 -5.98 -14.53
CA ALA A 179 -0.56 -6.31 -15.91
C ALA A 179 -2.02 -5.95 -16.21
N TYR A 180 -2.87 -5.89 -15.18
CA TYR A 180 -4.31 -5.61 -15.30
C TYR A 180 -4.71 -4.27 -14.64
N GLY A 181 -3.76 -3.37 -14.39
CA GLY A 181 -4.04 -2.04 -13.85
C GLY A 181 -4.53 -2.04 -12.40
N ALA A 182 -3.89 -2.78 -11.51
CA ALA A 182 -4.18 -2.78 -10.05
C ALA A 182 -3.74 -1.48 -9.40
N GLY A 183 -2.82 -0.77 -10.05
CA GLY A 183 -2.39 0.56 -9.64
C GLY A 183 -3.32 1.65 -10.16
N TYR A 184 -3.15 2.84 -9.61
CA TYR A 184 -4.00 4.00 -9.86
C TYR A 184 -3.59 4.81 -11.10
N GLY A 185 -2.81 4.20 -12.01
CA GLY A 185 -2.25 4.89 -13.16
C GLY A 185 -1.25 5.99 -12.78
N THR A 186 -0.65 5.92 -11.59
CA THR A 186 0.37 6.89 -11.16
C THR A 186 1.58 6.76 -12.07
N LEU A 187 1.96 7.85 -12.72
CA LEU A 187 3.16 7.86 -13.56
C LEU A 187 4.40 7.59 -12.70
N ALA A 188 5.28 6.71 -13.19
CA ALA A 188 6.56 6.46 -12.54
C ALA A 188 7.45 7.73 -12.63
N PRO A 189 8.26 8.01 -11.59
CA PRO A 189 9.29 9.05 -11.67
C PRO A 189 10.32 8.70 -12.75
N ALA A 190 11.09 9.70 -13.18
CA ALA A 190 12.15 9.52 -14.18
C ALA A 190 13.17 8.42 -13.80
N SER A 191 13.35 8.19 -12.50
CA SER A 191 14.19 7.13 -11.95
C SER A 191 13.58 6.61 -10.65
N LEU A 192 13.21 5.32 -10.63
CA LEU A 192 12.77 4.66 -9.40
C LEU A 192 13.91 4.56 -8.38
N GLU A 193 15.17 4.43 -8.83
CA GLU A 193 16.33 4.37 -7.94
C GLU A 193 16.56 5.70 -7.23
N SER A 194 16.45 6.81 -7.95
CA SER A 194 16.59 8.15 -7.37
C SER A 194 15.42 8.47 -6.45
N TRP A 195 14.21 8.09 -6.85
CA TRP A 195 13.01 8.25 -6.03
C TRP A 195 13.08 7.44 -4.73
N GLY A 196 13.55 6.20 -4.77
CA GLY A 196 13.63 5.32 -3.60
C GLY A 196 14.89 5.47 -2.74
N ALA A 197 15.90 6.23 -3.17
CA ALA A 197 17.12 6.43 -2.38
C ALA A 197 16.87 7.00 -0.96
N PRO A 198 15.95 7.96 -0.76
CA PRO A 198 15.56 8.40 0.58
C PRO A 198 14.91 7.28 1.43
N LEU A 199 14.16 6.35 0.81
CA LEU A 199 13.56 5.20 1.49
C LEU A 199 14.62 4.19 1.94
N ALA A 200 15.62 3.93 1.09
CA ALA A 200 16.77 3.11 1.48
C ALA A 200 17.52 3.72 2.67
N SER A 201 17.66 5.05 2.70
CA SER A 201 18.27 5.76 3.84
C SER A 201 17.41 5.66 5.10
N LEU A 202 16.08 5.72 4.96
CA LEU A 202 15.14 5.50 6.07
C LEU A 202 15.29 4.10 6.67
N ALA A 203 15.41 3.06 5.84
CA ALA A 203 15.59 1.68 6.31
C ALA A 203 16.81 1.54 7.22
N ILE A 204 17.93 2.17 6.85
CA ILE A 204 19.16 2.19 7.65
C ILE A 204 18.95 2.98 8.95
N ALA A 205 18.31 4.15 8.87
CA ALA A 205 18.08 5.01 10.03
C ALA A 205 17.20 4.31 11.09
N VAL A 206 16.15 3.63 10.64
CA VAL A 206 15.27 2.82 11.50
C VAL A 206 16.05 1.68 12.16
N GLU A 207 16.90 0.98 11.42
CA GLU A 207 17.73 -0.08 11.98
C GLU A 207 18.65 0.43 13.09
N VAL A 208 19.37 1.53 12.83
CA VAL A 208 20.28 2.13 13.81
C VAL A 208 19.54 2.59 15.07
N ALA A 209 18.36 3.19 14.92
CA ALA A 209 17.56 3.67 16.05
C ALA A 209 16.96 2.55 16.91
N SER A 210 16.86 1.33 16.36
CA SER A 210 16.27 0.17 17.04
C SER A 210 17.26 -0.69 17.84
N ARG A 211 18.56 -0.36 17.77
CA ARG A 211 19.65 -1.02 18.52
C ARG A 211 19.90 -0.33 19.85
#